data_AF-A0A3M0LVD1-F1
#
_entry.id   AF-A0A3M0LVD1-F1
#
_cell.length_a   1.000
_cell.length_b   1.000
_cell.length_c   1.000
_cell.angle_alpha   90.00
_cell.angle_beta   90.00
_cell.angle_gamma   90.00
#
_symmetry.space_group_name_H-M   'P 1'
#
loop_
_entity.id
_entity.type
_entity.pdbx_description
1 polymer ?
#
loop_
_entity_poly.entity_id
_entity_poly.type
_entity_poly.pdbx_seq_one_letter_code
_entity_poly.pdbx_strand_id
1 'polypeptide(L)'
;MANKETQKKLTPMDIHDVEFKKRGLSGYDRHDVDQFLDQIVDDYGDTLDQTVDLKNEILQLKQKQSEAQQQIDSLNKQVADYQRVQRAAQETIAQAQVRARQIVDEATQNANDQIAQAKVDTDYQKQQLQTIKADYKHVKEEVASYRSYIQKLLQQAIDNLNDEQWQKALDKYFGTERFYPQDGGEPLTLTSAEEDVDDEDDEVDNDNPNEVNFGEDIDNDEPRPMEGDSSNNTTIDVHDNDSGANSFIFPDDYKNHN
;
A
#
# COMPACT_ATOMS: atom_id res chain seq x y z
N MET A 1 43.23 -16.56 61.94
CA MET A 1 42.83 -16.81 63.35
C MET A 1 42.30 -18.24 63.38
N ALA A 2 42.84 -19.23 64.10
CA ALA A 2 43.54 -19.20 65.37
C ALA A 2 44.52 -20.38 65.48
N ASN A 3 45.72 -20.11 66.00
CA ASN A 3 46.55 -21.12 66.66
C ASN A 3 45.85 -21.47 67.97
N LYS A 4 45.17 -22.61 68.04
CA LYS A 4 44.93 -23.27 69.31
C LYS A 4 45.92 -24.41 69.37
N GLU A 5 46.95 -24.26 70.21
CA GLU A 5 47.73 -25.40 70.65
C GLU A 5 46.74 -26.43 71.20
N THR A 6 46.55 -27.51 70.45
CA THR A 6 45.80 -28.67 70.90
C THR A 6 46.64 -29.33 71.99
N GLN A 7 46.47 -28.85 73.21
CA GLN A 7 46.84 -29.57 74.42
C GLN A 7 46.32 -31.00 74.23
N LYS A 8 47.23 -31.98 74.22
CA LYS A 8 46.90 -33.39 73.93
C LYS A 8 45.81 -33.82 74.91
N LYS A 9 44.57 -33.89 74.41
CA LYS A 9 43.44 -34.37 75.19
C LYS A 9 43.67 -35.86 75.42
N LEU A 10 43.61 -36.28 76.68
CA LEU A 10 43.65 -37.68 77.05
C LEU A 10 42.53 -38.41 76.30
N THR A 11 42.81 -39.60 75.80
CA THR A 11 41.79 -40.52 75.30
C THR A 11 41.20 -41.32 76.47
N PRO A 12 40.00 -41.90 76.35
CA PRO A 12 39.47 -42.81 77.37
C PRO A 12 40.48 -43.91 77.72
N MET A 13 41.22 -44.41 76.73
CA MET A 13 42.29 -45.39 76.94
C MET A 13 43.49 -44.82 77.71
N ASP A 14 43.88 -43.57 77.43
CA ASP A 14 44.93 -42.89 78.20
C ASP A 14 44.53 -42.63 79.66
N ILE A 15 43.23 -42.65 80.01
CA ILE A 15 42.74 -42.49 81.38
C ILE A 15 42.71 -43.85 82.10
N HIS A 16 42.27 -44.90 81.39
CA HIS A 16 42.27 -46.28 81.88
C HIS A 16 43.69 -46.80 82.22
N ASP A 17 44.69 -46.47 81.39
CA ASP A 17 46.05 -46.97 81.56
C ASP A 17 46.91 -46.17 82.56
N VAL A 18 46.32 -45.26 83.33
CA VAL A 18 47.05 -44.41 84.29
C VAL A 18 47.37 -45.16 85.58
N GLU A 19 48.66 -45.38 85.82
CA GLU A 19 49.13 -45.90 87.11
C GLU A 19 49.50 -44.78 88.09
N PHE A 20 48.80 -44.74 89.24
CA PHE A 20 49.12 -43.81 90.32
C PHE A 20 50.23 -44.35 91.23
N LYS A 21 51.25 -43.53 91.50
CA LYS A 21 52.30 -43.86 92.49
C LYS A 21 51.69 -43.97 93.90
N LYS A 22 51.98 -45.06 94.60
CA LYS A 22 51.54 -45.26 96.00
C LYS A 22 52.09 -44.15 96.90
N ARG A 23 51.22 -43.31 97.46
CA ARG A 23 51.56 -42.34 98.50
C ARG A 23 51.35 -43.00 99.87
N GLY A 24 52.17 -42.64 100.87
CA GLY A 24 52.18 -43.25 102.23
C GLY A 24 50.88 -43.03 103.04
N LEU A 25 50.96 -42.91 104.37
CA LEU A 25 49.84 -42.94 105.35
C LEU A 25 48.60 -42.03 105.12
N SER A 26 48.51 -41.22 104.06
CA SER A 26 47.33 -40.38 103.73
C SER A 26 47.06 -40.29 102.22
N GLY A 27 47.02 -41.42 101.53
CA GLY A 27 46.57 -41.52 100.14
C GLY A 27 45.07 -41.79 100.01
N TYR A 28 44.50 -41.53 98.82
CA TYR A 28 43.16 -41.96 98.46
C TYR A 28 43.07 -43.50 98.38
N ASP A 29 41.89 -44.05 98.63
CA ASP A 29 41.65 -45.50 98.49
C ASP A 29 41.81 -45.89 97.01
N ARG A 30 42.54 -46.97 96.76
CA ARG A 30 42.80 -47.42 95.39
C ARG A 30 41.53 -47.89 94.69
N HIS A 31 40.59 -48.49 95.40
CA HIS A 31 39.34 -49.00 94.83
C HIS A 31 38.37 -47.86 94.48
N ASP A 32 38.29 -46.85 95.34
CA ASP A 32 37.45 -45.65 95.12
C ASP A 32 37.96 -44.82 93.93
N VAL A 33 39.29 -44.71 93.78
CA VAL A 33 39.92 -44.06 92.62
C VAL A 33 39.67 -44.84 91.33
N ASP A 34 39.77 -46.17 91.37
CA ASP A 34 39.53 -47.05 90.21
C ASP A 34 38.08 -46.92 89.71
N GLN A 35 37.11 -47.03 90.63
CA GLN A 35 35.69 -46.88 90.32
C GLN A 35 35.36 -45.49 89.74
N PHE A 36 36.01 -44.43 90.25
CA PHE A 36 35.84 -43.08 89.72
C PHE A 36 36.48 -42.91 88.33
N LEU A 37 37.60 -43.57 88.05
CA LEU A 37 38.23 -43.56 86.73
C LEU A 37 37.41 -44.32 85.70
N ASP A 38 36.83 -45.47 86.04
CA ASP A 38 35.91 -46.19 85.16
C ASP A 38 34.74 -45.29 84.74
N GLN A 39 34.13 -44.58 85.70
CA GLN A 39 33.07 -43.61 85.40
C GLN A 39 33.56 -42.46 84.50
N ILE A 40 34.76 -41.94 84.73
CA ILE A 40 35.34 -40.90 83.86
C ILE A 40 35.59 -41.43 82.46
N VAL A 41 36.08 -42.66 82.32
CA VAL A 41 36.36 -43.30 81.02
C VAL A 41 35.05 -43.42 80.22
N ASP A 42 33.98 -43.89 80.86
CA ASP A 42 32.64 -44.00 80.24
C ASP A 42 32.08 -42.62 79.85
N ASP A 43 32.00 -41.67 80.80
CA ASP A 43 31.45 -40.33 80.54
C ASP A 43 32.25 -39.57 79.47
N TYR A 44 33.57 -39.76 79.43
CA TYR A 44 34.45 -39.13 78.45
C TYR A 44 34.35 -39.80 77.07
N GLY A 45 34.12 -41.12 77.03
CA GLY A 45 33.78 -41.87 75.81
C GLY A 45 32.47 -41.39 75.21
N ASP A 46 31.41 -41.32 76.02
CA ASP A 46 30.09 -40.82 75.61
C ASP A 46 30.16 -39.38 75.10
N THR A 47 30.92 -38.52 75.78
CA THR A 47 31.14 -37.14 75.35
C THR A 47 31.88 -37.07 74.01
N LEU A 48 32.84 -37.97 73.77
CA LEU A 48 33.59 -38.03 72.51
C LEU A 48 32.69 -38.46 71.35
N ASP A 49 31.86 -39.48 71.56
CA ASP A 49 30.90 -39.96 70.57
C ASP A 49 29.85 -38.88 70.24
N GLN A 50 29.27 -38.24 71.26
CA GLN A 50 28.39 -37.08 71.07
C GLN A 50 29.07 -35.95 70.29
N THR A 51 30.35 -35.71 70.54
CA THR A 51 31.11 -34.68 69.80
C THR A 51 31.28 -35.06 68.33
N VAL A 52 31.48 -36.34 68.02
CA VAL A 52 31.57 -36.84 66.64
C VAL A 52 30.21 -36.71 65.95
N ASP A 53 29.13 -37.12 66.61
CA ASP A 53 27.77 -37.02 66.07
C ASP A 53 27.37 -35.57 65.79
N LEU A 54 27.59 -34.66 66.74
CA LEU A 54 27.32 -33.24 66.55
C LEU A 54 28.15 -32.63 65.41
N LYS A 55 29.42 -33.06 65.24
CA LYS A 55 30.23 -32.61 64.11
C LYS A 55 29.68 -33.11 62.78
N ASN A 56 29.24 -34.37 62.72
CA ASN A 56 28.62 -34.94 61.54
C ASN A 56 27.30 -34.21 61.19
N GLU A 57 26.48 -33.91 62.20
CA GLU A 57 25.25 -33.13 62.02
C GLU A 57 25.55 -31.72 61.48
N ILE A 58 26.54 -31.03 62.05
CA ILE A 58 26.98 -29.71 61.56
C ILE A 58 27.42 -29.79 60.09
N LEU A 59 28.16 -30.83 59.69
CA LEU A 59 28.57 -31.02 58.30
C LEU A 59 27.36 -31.22 57.38
N GLN A 60 26.40 -32.06 57.79
CA GLN A 60 25.16 -32.28 57.03
C GLN A 60 24.33 -31.01 56.90
N LEU A 61 24.18 -30.24 57.99
CA LEU A 61 23.45 -28.97 57.98
C LEU A 61 24.13 -27.94 57.09
N LYS A 62 25.46 -27.85 57.11
CA LYS A 62 26.22 -26.97 56.21
C LYS A 62 26.06 -27.37 54.75
N GLN A 63 26.04 -28.67 54.46
CA GLN A 63 25.80 -29.16 53.10
C GLN A 63 24.40 -28.76 52.61
N LYS A 64 23.35 -29.02 53.42
CA LYS A 64 21.98 -28.59 53.11
C LYS A 64 21.85 -27.08 52.95
N GLN A 65 22.54 -26.31 53.78
CA GLN A 65 22.56 -24.85 53.67
C GLN A 65 23.20 -24.40 52.35
N SER A 66 24.31 -25.03 51.95
CA SER A 66 24.98 -24.76 50.67
C SER A 66 24.07 -25.07 49.48
N GLU A 67 23.41 -26.23 49.50
CA GLU A 67 22.44 -26.63 48.46
C GLU A 67 21.25 -25.65 48.38
N ALA A 68 20.68 -25.28 49.52
CA ALA A 68 19.61 -24.29 49.58
C ALA A 68 20.06 -22.92 49.03
N GLN A 69 21.28 -22.49 49.35
CA GLN A 69 21.83 -21.24 48.81
C GLN A 69 22.01 -21.31 47.28
N GLN A 70 22.53 -22.41 46.76
CA GLN A 70 22.66 -22.60 45.31
C GLN A 70 21.30 -22.59 44.60
N GLN A 71 20.27 -23.18 45.22
CA GLN A 71 18.91 -23.15 44.70
C GLN A 71 18.32 -21.74 44.73
N ILE A 72 18.54 -20.97 45.80
CA ILE A 72 18.11 -19.57 45.87
C ILE A 72 18.79 -18.75 44.78
N ASP A 73 20.10 -18.94 44.59
CA ASP A 73 20.85 -18.20 43.57
C ASP A 73 20.39 -18.54 42.14
N SER A 74 20.05 -19.80 41.87
CA SER A 74 19.51 -20.20 40.56
C SER A 74 18.11 -19.63 40.33
N LEU A 75 17.24 -19.66 41.34
CA LEU A 75 15.91 -19.05 41.27
C LEU A 75 15.99 -17.53 41.08
N ASN A 76 16.91 -16.86 41.78
CA ASN A 76 17.13 -15.42 41.62
C ASN A 76 17.58 -15.06 40.20
N LYS A 77 18.47 -15.86 39.60
CA LYS A 77 18.86 -15.71 38.18
C LYS A 77 17.66 -15.88 37.26
N GLN A 78 16.86 -16.92 37.47
CA GLN A 78 15.67 -17.19 36.66
C GLN A 78 14.64 -16.04 36.76
N VAL A 79 14.42 -15.50 37.96
CA VAL A 79 13.54 -14.33 38.15
C VAL A 79 14.09 -13.10 37.44
N ALA A 80 15.40 -12.84 37.53
CA ALA A 80 16.03 -11.72 36.84
C ALA A 80 15.90 -11.84 35.31
N ASP A 81 16.08 -13.04 34.76
CA ASP A 81 15.92 -13.32 33.34
C ASP A 81 14.45 -13.16 32.90
N TYR A 82 13.51 -13.68 33.69
CA TYR A 82 12.08 -13.49 33.43
C TYR A 82 11.71 -12.00 33.40
N GLN A 83 12.18 -11.20 34.36
CA GLN A 83 11.94 -9.77 34.39
C GLN A 83 12.56 -9.02 33.20
N ARG A 84 13.72 -9.47 32.71
CA ARG A 84 14.33 -8.92 31.48
C ARG A 84 13.47 -9.20 30.25
N VAL A 85 13.03 -10.44 30.09
CA VAL A 85 12.15 -10.84 28.98
C VAL A 85 10.82 -10.10 29.05
N GLN A 86 10.23 -9.97 30.24
CA GLN A 86 8.98 -9.24 30.44
C GLN A 86 9.11 -7.76 30.04
N ARG A 87 10.20 -7.09 30.44
CA ARG A 87 10.47 -5.70 30.05
C ARG A 87 10.66 -5.55 28.55
N ALA A 88 11.45 -6.43 27.92
CA ALA A 88 11.66 -6.41 26.47
C ALA A 88 10.35 -6.64 25.70
N ALA A 89 9.50 -7.55 26.17
CA ALA A 89 8.17 -7.78 25.59
C ALA A 89 7.27 -6.55 25.73
N GLN A 90 7.23 -5.92 26.91
CA GLN A 90 6.46 -4.70 27.14
C GLN A 90 6.93 -3.55 26.24
N GLU A 91 8.25 -3.38 26.09
CA GLU A 91 8.83 -2.37 25.21
C GLU A 91 8.47 -2.64 23.74
N THR A 92 8.54 -3.89 23.30
CA THR A 92 8.16 -4.28 21.93
C THR A 92 6.67 -3.99 21.68
N ILE A 93 5.79 -4.28 22.63
CA ILE A 93 4.36 -3.97 22.53
C ILE A 93 4.15 -2.46 22.45
N ALA A 94 4.82 -1.68 23.30
CA ALA A 94 4.72 -0.22 23.27
C ALA A 94 5.19 0.36 21.93
N GLN A 95 6.33 -0.11 21.40
CA GLN A 95 6.85 0.30 20.10
C GLN A 95 5.89 -0.09 18.96
N ALA A 96 5.33 -1.30 18.98
CA ALA A 96 4.35 -1.75 18.01
C ALA A 96 3.07 -0.88 18.03
N GLN A 97 2.60 -0.49 19.22
CA GLN A 97 1.45 0.42 19.36
C GLN A 97 1.74 1.81 18.80
N VAL A 98 2.92 2.36 19.06
CA VAL A 98 3.33 3.66 18.51
C VAL A 98 3.39 3.60 16.98
N ARG A 99 4.04 2.57 16.42
CA ARG A 99 4.11 2.38 14.97
C ARG A 99 2.74 2.19 14.33
N ALA A 100 1.87 1.40 14.97
CA ALA A 100 0.50 1.19 14.48
C ALA A 100 -0.27 2.51 14.43
N ARG A 101 -0.16 3.36 15.46
CA ARG A 101 -0.77 4.70 15.46
C ARG A 101 -0.20 5.57 14.35
N GLN A 102 1.13 5.62 14.19
CA GLN A 102 1.77 6.37 13.12
C GLN A 102 1.29 5.94 11.73
N ILE A 103 1.18 4.64 11.48
CA ILE A 103 0.67 4.11 10.20
C ILE A 103 -0.77 4.56 9.97
N VAL A 104 -1.63 4.48 10.99
CA VAL A 104 -3.02 4.93 10.88
C VAL A 104 -3.08 6.43 10.63
N ASP A 105 -2.32 7.23 11.39
CA ASP A 105 -2.30 8.68 11.25
C ASP A 105 -1.81 9.09 9.85
N GLU A 106 -0.70 8.51 9.38
CA GLU A 106 -0.16 8.74 8.03
C GLU A 106 -1.14 8.30 6.94
N ALA A 107 -1.75 7.13 7.06
CA ALA A 107 -2.74 6.64 6.11
C ALA A 107 -3.97 7.56 6.07
N THR A 108 -4.44 8.06 7.23
CA THR A 108 -5.57 8.99 7.27
C THR A 108 -5.21 10.35 6.68
N GLN A 109 -4.01 10.85 6.91
CA GLN A 109 -3.53 12.09 6.31
C GLN A 109 -3.44 11.95 4.79
N ASN A 110 -2.78 10.91 4.29
CA ASN A 110 -2.65 10.63 2.87
C ASN A 110 -4.02 10.47 2.19
N ALA A 111 -4.96 9.76 2.82
CA ALA A 111 -6.32 9.63 2.31
C ALA A 111 -7.06 10.97 2.26
N ASN A 112 -6.92 11.80 3.29
CA ASN A 112 -7.53 13.13 3.31
C ASN A 112 -6.94 14.05 2.23
N ASP A 113 -5.62 14.01 2.04
CA ASP A 113 -4.93 14.79 1.00
C ASP A 113 -5.36 14.34 -0.40
N GLN A 114 -5.48 13.03 -0.64
CA GLN A 114 -6.01 12.49 -1.89
C GLN A 114 -7.45 12.91 -2.14
N ILE A 115 -8.31 12.87 -1.12
CA ILE A 115 -9.70 13.33 -1.24
C ILE A 115 -9.75 14.83 -1.52
N ALA A 116 -8.90 15.63 -0.88
CA ALA A 116 -8.81 17.06 -1.13
C ALA A 116 -8.39 17.35 -2.57
N GLN A 117 -7.35 16.67 -3.06
CA GLN A 117 -6.88 16.81 -4.44
C GLN A 117 -7.96 16.36 -5.45
N ALA A 118 -8.57 15.20 -5.24
CA ALA A 118 -9.61 14.68 -6.11
C ALA A 118 -10.82 15.62 -6.18
N LYS A 119 -11.17 16.29 -5.08
CA LYS A 119 -12.22 17.32 -5.06
C LYS A 119 -11.83 18.53 -5.90
N VAL A 120 -10.61 19.04 -5.75
CA VAL A 120 -10.10 20.17 -6.55
C VAL A 120 -10.12 19.82 -8.03
N ASP A 121 -9.63 18.64 -8.41
CA ASP A 121 -9.59 18.19 -9.81
C ASP A 121 -11.02 18.02 -10.37
N THR A 122 -11.92 17.44 -9.59
CA THR A 122 -13.33 17.27 -9.97
C THR A 122 -14.01 18.62 -10.19
N ASP A 123 -13.79 19.58 -9.29
CA ASP A 123 -14.38 20.91 -9.40
C ASP A 123 -13.80 21.69 -10.59
N TYR A 124 -12.51 21.54 -10.86
CA TYR A 124 -11.87 22.08 -12.06
C TYR A 124 -12.46 21.50 -13.35
N GLN A 125 -12.62 20.18 -13.43
CA GLN A 125 -13.24 19.51 -14.58
C GLN A 125 -14.70 19.95 -14.79
N LYS A 126 -15.47 20.10 -13.70
CA LYS A 126 -16.84 20.63 -13.77
C LYS A 126 -16.88 22.05 -14.34
N GLN A 127 -15.97 22.92 -13.90
CA GLN A 127 -15.87 24.28 -14.41
C GLN A 127 -15.55 24.29 -15.91
N GLN A 128 -14.57 23.49 -16.36
CA GLN A 128 -14.27 23.36 -17.78
C GLN A 128 -15.46 22.88 -18.60
N LEU A 129 -16.17 21.86 -18.12
CA LEU A 129 -17.35 21.33 -18.79
C LEU A 129 -18.45 22.40 -18.91
N GLN A 130 -18.63 23.23 -17.87
CA GLN A 130 -19.57 24.34 -17.91
C GLN A 130 -19.16 25.39 -18.95
N THR A 131 -17.88 25.75 -19.02
CA THR A 131 -17.36 26.68 -20.03
C THR A 131 -17.57 26.14 -21.44
N ILE A 132 -17.14 24.89 -21.72
CA ILE A 132 -17.32 24.25 -23.03
C ILE A 132 -18.80 24.18 -23.40
N LYS A 133 -19.69 23.88 -22.46
CA LYS A 133 -21.14 23.87 -22.70
C LYS A 133 -21.68 25.26 -23.03
N ALA A 134 -21.19 26.30 -22.36
CA ALA A 134 -21.55 27.68 -22.64
C ALA A 134 -21.05 28.12 -24.03
N ASP A 135 -19.79 27.82 -24.36
CA ASP A 135 -19.18 28.10 -25.65
C ASP A 135 -19.91 27.37 -26.79
N TYR A 136 -20.24 26.09 -26.59
CA TYR A 136 -21.05 25.32 -27.54
C TYR A 136 -22.41 25.98 -27.80
N LYS A 137 -23.07 26.47 -26.75
CA LYS A 137 -24.36 27.17 -26.89
C LYS A 137 -24.18 28.47 -27.67
N HIS A 138 -23.13 29.24 -27.37
CA HIS A 138 -22.82 30.48 -28.08
C HIS A 138 -22.57 30.24 -29.58
N VAL A 139 -21.69 29.30 -29.91
CA VAL A 139 -21.40 28.93 -31.31
C VAL A 139 -22.67 28.45 -32.03
N LYS A 140 -23.52 27.66 -31.36
CA LYS A 140 -24.79 27.22 -31.93
C LYS A 140 -25.72 28.39 -32.25
N GLU A 141 -25.80 29.40 -31.38
CA GLU A 141 -26.58 30.62 -31.61
C GLU A 141 -26.01 31.44 -32.76
N GLU A 142 -24.69 31.61 -32.82
CA GLU A 142 -24.01 32.29 -33.92
C GLU A 142 -24.28 31.60 -35.27
N VAL A 143 -24.10 30.27 -35.35
CA VAL A 143 -24.37 29.49 -36.56
C VAL A 143 -25.84 29.60 -36.97
N ALA A 144 -26.77 29.54 -36.03
CA ALA A 144 -28.19 29.73 -36.32
C ALA A 144 -28.47 31.13 -36.90
N SER A 145 -27.87 32.17 -36.33
CA SER A 145 -28.01 33.54 -36.82
C SER A 145 -27.42 33.70 -38.23
N TYR A 146 -26.24 33.12 -38.48
CA TYR A 146 -25.55 33.17 -39.76
C TYR A 146 -26.33 32.42 -40.84
N ARG A 147 -26.87 31.25 -40.51
CA ARG A 147 -27.76 30.50 -41.40
C ARG A 147 -29.00 31.30 -41.76
N SER A 148 -29.65 31.97 -40.79
CA SER A 148 -30.79 32.85 -41.08
C SER A 148 -30.40 34.03 -41.96
N TYR A 149 -29.22 34.61 -41.73
CA TYR A 149 -28.69 35.69 -42.55
C TYR A 149 -28.47 35.25 -44.00
N ILE A 150 -27.82 34.11 -44.24
CA ILE A 150 -27.65 33.56 -45.60
C ILE A 150 -29.01 33.28 -46.24
N GLN A 151 -29.94 32.64 -45.52
CA GLN A 151 -31.28 32.37 -46.06
C GLN A 151 -31.97 33.65 -46.51
N LYS A 152 -31.87 34.74 -45.73
CA LYS A 152 -32.41 36.05 -46.12
C LYS A 152 -31.70 36.64 -47.32
N LEU A 153 -30.36 36.56 -47.37
CA LEU A 153 -29.58 37.06 -48.52
C LEU A 153 -29.94 36.32 -49.81
N LEU A 154 -30.07 35.00 -49.75
CA LEU A 154 -30.49 34.18 -50.89
C LEU A 154 -31.92 34.49 -51.30
N GLN A 155 -32.85 34.65 -50.35
CA GLN A 155 -34.22 35.04 -50.66
C GLN A 155 -34.26 36.42 -51.33
N GLN A 156 -33.49 37.40 -50.84
CA GLN A 156 -33.39 38.71 -51.48
C GLN A 156 -32.79 38.63 -52.89
N ALA A 157 -31.82 37.75 -53.12
CA ALA A 157 -31.28 37.53 -54.46
C ALA A 157 -32.34 36.92 -55.40
N ILE A 158 -33.11 35.95 -54.92
CA ILE A 158 -34.24 35.36 -55.66
C ILE A 158 -35.31 36.41 -55.95
N ASP A 159 -35.70 37.20 -54.96
CA ASP A 159 -36.72 38.26 -55.10
C ASP A 159 -36.27 39.32 -56.13
N ASN A 160 -34.98 39.63 -56.18
CA ASN A 160 -34.40 40.52 -57.20
C ASN A 160 -34.40 39.87 -58.60
N LEU A 161 -34.04 38.59 -58.72
CA LEU A 161 -34.09 37.87 -60.01
C LEU A 161 -35.52 37.72 -60.55
N ASN A 162 -36.50 37.58 -59.67
CA ASN A 162 -37.92 37.49 -60.02
C ASN A 162 -38.54 38.83 -60.43
N ASP A 163 -37.78 39.93 -60.46
CA ASP A 163 -38.29 41.22 -60.92
C ASP A 163 -38.46 41.20 -62.45
N GLU A 164 -39.70 41.05 -62.93
CA GLU A 164 -40.09 41.14 -64.35
C GLU A 164 -39.62 42.43 -65.06
N GLN A 165 -39.11 43.41 -64.31
CA GLN A 165 -38.52 44.62 -64.86
C GLN A 165 -37.27 44.38 -65.70
N TRP A 166 -36.49 43.31 -65.47
CA TRP A 166 -35.29 43.06 -66.29
C TRP A 166 -35.65 42.78 -67.74
N GLN A 167 -36.75 42.05 -68.00
CA GLN A 167 -37.26 41.79 -69.35
C GLN A 167 -37.72 43.08 -70.02
N LYS A 168 -38.52 43.90 -69.32
CA LYS A 168 -38.98 45.21 -69.80
C LYS A 168 -37.83 46.18 -70.07
N ALA A 169 -36.79 46.16 -69.25
CA ALA A 169 -35.60 46.99 -69.42
C ALA A 169 -34.77 46.56 -70.63
N LEU A 170 -34.63 45.25 -70.87
CA LEU A 170 -33.94 44.72 -72.05
C LEU A 170 -34.69 45.09 -73.34
N ASP A 171 -36.01 44.86 -73.37
CA ASP A 171 -36.84 45.17 -74.54
C ASP A 171 -36.81 46.66 -74.90
N LYS A 172 -36.80 47.55 -73.90
CA LYS A 172 -36.65 48.99 -74.12
C LYS A 172 -35.30 49.36 -74.76
N TYR A 173 -34.22 48.67 -74.37
CA TYR A 173 -32.89 48.94 -74.91
C TYR A 173 -32.73 48.44 -76.34
N PHE A 174 -33.25 47.24 -76.64
CA PHE A 174 -33.17 46.63 -77.97
C PHE A 174 -34.30 47.04 -78.92
N GLY A 175 -35.31 47.79 -78.43
CA GLY A 175 -36.43 48.26 -79.25
C GLY A 175 -37.37 47.15 -79.70
N THR A 176 -37.41 46.03 -78.97
CA THR A 176 -38.23 44.86 -79.29
C THR A 176 -39.60 45.01 -78.62
N GLU A 177 -40.67 45.16 -79.43
CA GLU A 177 -42.03 45.21 -78.91
C GLU A 177 -42.56 43.77 -78.66
N ARG A 178 -42.64 43.38 -77.39
CA ARG A 178 -43.24 42.12 -76.93
C ARG A 178 -44.51 42.37 -76.14
N PHE A 179 -45.48 41.47 -76.25
CA PHE A 179 -46.70 41.48 -75.44
C PHE A 179 -46.48 40.67 -74.16
N TYR A 180 -46.69 41.30 -73.00
CA TYR A 180 -46.58 40.68 -71.68
C TYR A 180 -47.97 40.30 -71.14
N PRO A 181 -48.32 39.01 -71.04
CA PRO A 181 -49.57 38.57 -70.45
C PRO A 181 -49.68 38.96 -68.97
N GLN A 182 -50.89 39.28 -68.49
CA GLN A 182 -51.12 39.65 -67.07
C GLN A 182 -50.93 38.49 -66.07
N ASP A 183 -50.81 37.26 -66.57
CA ASP A 183 -50.69 36.02 -65.78
C ASP A 183 -49.22 35.61 -65.52
N GLY A 184 -48.24 36.44 -65.92
CA GLY A 184 -46.81 36.16 -65.73
C GLY A 184 -46.23 35.09 -66.65
N GLY A 185 -46.97 34.68 -67.69
CA GLY A 185 -46.48 33.78 -68.74
C GLY A 185 -45.45 34.42 -69.67
N GLU A 186 -44.76 33.60 -70.48
CA GLU A 186 -43.70 34.06 -71.37
C GLU A 186 -44.17 35.15 -72.38
N PRO A 187 -43.37 36.20 -72.62
CA PRO A 187 -43.76 37.30 -73.49
C PRO A 187 -43.70 36.92 -74.98
N LEU A 188 -44.79 37.20 -75.72
CA LEU A 188 -44.94 36.87 -77.14
C LEU A 188 -44.40 38.00 -78.04
N THR A 189 -43.69 37.66 -79.11
CA THR A 189 -43.20 38.63 -80.11
C THR A 189 -44.33 39.04 -81.07
N LEU A 190 -44.34 40.31 -81.50
CA LEU A 190 -45.39 40.85 -82.38
C LEU A 190 -45.16 40.60 -83.88
N THR A 191 -44.03 40.04 -84.28
CA THR A 191 -43.77 39.62 -85.67
C THR A 191 -44.28 38.19 -85.86
N SER A 192 -45.45 38.04 -86.48
CA SER A 192 -46.05 36.74 -86.76
C SER A 192 -45.33 35.98 -87.89
N ALA A 193 -45.31 34.66 -87.71
CA ALA A 193 -45.22 33.58 -88.70
C ALA A 193 -43.83 33.03 -89.06
N GLU A 194 -43.66 31.75 -88.69
CA GLU A 194 -43.02 30.68 -89.46
C GLU A 194 -41.52 30.81 -89.72
N GLU A 195 -40.70 30.23 -88.83
CA GLU A 195 -39.55 29.43 -89.27
C GLU A 195 -39.90 27.96 -89.03
N ASP A 196 -40.29 27.31 -90.13
CA ASP A 196 -40.34 25.87 -90.28
C ASP A 196 -38.94 25.27 -90.06
N VAL A 197 -38.98 24.05 -89.54
CA VAL A 197 -37.87 23.15 -89.20
C VAL A 197 -36.93 22.94 -90.39
N ASP A 198 -35.61 23.09 -90.17
CA ASP A 198 -34.60 22.45 -91.03
C ASP A 198 -33.89 21.38 -90.18
N ASP A 199 -34.23 20.13 -90.49
CA ASP A 199 -33.52 18.93 -90.05
C ASP A 199 -32.20 18.86 -90.85
N GLU A 200 -31.09 19.30 -90.26
CA GLU A 200 -29.76 18.86 -90.68
C GLU A 200 -29.17 17.93 -89.61
N ASP A 201 -29.04 16.65 -89.99
CA ASP A 201 -28.27 15.63 -89.30
C ASP A 201 -26.81 16.08 -89.14
N ASP A 202 -26.44 16.54 -87.94
CA ASP A 202 -25.05 16.59 -87.51
C ASP A 202 -24.80 15.45 -86.51
N GLU A 203 -24.18 14.38 -87.01
CA GLU A 203 -23.50 13.37 -86.19
C GLU A 203 -22.39 14.06 -85.39
N VAL A 204 -22.68 14.45 -84.16
CA VAL A 204 -21.67 14.78 -83.15
C VAL A 204 -21.34 13.54 -82.34
N ASP A 205 -20.28 12.86 -82.77
CA ASP A 205 -19.44 12.02 -81.92
C ASP A 205 -19.05 12.82 -80.68
N ASN A 206 -19.64 12.48 -79.53
CA ASN A 206 -19.15 12.90 -78.24
C ASN A 206 -18.86 11.65 -77.39
N ASP A 207 -17.72 11.04 -77.70
CA ASP A 207 -16.93 10.29 -76.74
C ASP A 207 -16.57 11.23 -75.56
N ASN A 208 -17.47 11.33 -74.58
CA ASN A 208 -17.13 11.82 -73.25
C ASN A 208 -17.30 10.67 -72.24
N PRO A 209 -16.21 10.00 -71.82
CA PRO A 209 -16.23 9.04 -70.75
C PRO A 209 -16.19 9.80 -69.42
N ASN A 210 -17.33 10.35 -69.00
CA ASN A 210 -17.48 10.80 -67.62
C ASN A 210 -18.94 10.73 -67.18
N GLU A 211 -19.48 9.52 -67.26
CA GLU A 211 -20.52 9.08 -66.35
C GLU A 211 -19.89 9.05 -64.94
N VAL A 212 -20.07 10.12 -64.17
CA VAL A 212 -19.89 10.03 -62.71
C VAL A 212 -21.05 9.20 -62.18
N ASN A 213 -20.88 7.89 -62.29
CA ASN A 213 -21.65 6.89 -61.60
C ASN A 213 -21.73 7.30 -60.12
N PHE A 214 -22.92 7.67 -59.65
CA PHE A 214 -23.25 7.59 -58.22
C PHE A 214 -23.43 6.11 -57.87
N GLY A 215 -22.31 5.39 -57.93
CA GLY A 215 -22.14 4.07 -57.37
C GLY A 215 -21.99 4.24 -55.86
N GLU A 216 -23.01 3.80 -55.16
CA GLU A 216 -23.08 3.66 -53.72
C GLU A 216 -22.09 2.57 -53.28
N ASP A 217 -20.81 2.92 -53.14
CA ASP A 217 -19.85 2.11 -52.39
C ASP A 217 -20.05 2.40 -50.90
N ILE A 218 -20.91 1.59 -50.28
CA ILE A 218 -20.92 1.41 -48.82
C ILE A 218 -19.64 0.64 -48.47
N ASP A 219 -18.53 1.35 -48.43
CA ASP A 219 -17.33 0.87 -47.75
C ASP A 219 -17.57 0.98 -46.25
N ASN A 220 -17.76 -0.19 -45.67
CA ASN A 220 -17.92 -0.46 -44.27
C ASN A 220 -16.56 -0.22 -43.56
N ASP A 221 -16.19 1.05 -43.37
CA ASP A 221 -15.02 1.44 -42.59
C ASP A 221 -15.46 1.79 -41.16
N GLU A 222 -15.35 0.82 -40.26
CA GLU A 222 -15.36 1.07 -38.82
C GLU A 222 -14.21 2.01 -38.47
N PRO A 223 -14.43 3.07 -37.67
CA PRO A 223 -13.33 3.95 -37.26
C PRO A 223 -12.39 3.20 -36.32
N ARG A 224 -11.18 2.90 -36.79
CA ARG A 224 -10.07 2.46 -35.94
C ARG A 224 -9.61 3.63 -35.06
N PRO A 225 -9.33 3.42 -33.77
CA PRO A 225 -8.79 4.48 -32.92
C PRO A 225 -7.40 4.90 -33.42
N MET A 226 -7.18 6.21 -33.57
CA MET A 226 -5.85 6.77 -33.78
C MET A 226 -4.98 6.50 -32.56
N GLU A 227 -3.95 5.68 -32.72
CA GLU A 227 -2.84 5.61 -31.78
C GLU A 227 -1.65 6.40 -32.35
N GLY A 228 -1.18 7.37 -31.56
CA GLY A 228 0.22 7.80 -31.57
C GLY A 228 0.49 9.26 -31.92
N ASP A 229 0.64 10.09 -30.90
CA ASP A 229 1.98 10.62 -30.57
C ASP A 229 2.01 11.02 -29.08
N SER A 230 2.60 10.15 -28.26
CA SER A 230 3.06 10.52 -26.92
C SER A 230 4.57 10.32 -26.88
N SER A 231 5.28 11.39 -27.22
CA SER A 231 6.70 11.51 -26.95
C SER A 231 6.92 11.62 -25.45
N ASN A 232 7.25 10.51 -24.78
CA ASN A 232 8.04 10.45 -23.54
C ASN A 232 8.53 9.00 -23.31
N ASN A 233 9.57 8.63 -24.06
CA ASN A 233 10.47 7.54 -23.69
C ASN A 233 11.64 8.20 -22.94
N THR A 234 11.61 8.15 -21.61
CA THR A 234 12.80 8.20 -20.77
C THR A 234 13.30 6.76 -20.59
N THR A 235 14.26 6.36 -21.43
CA THR A 235 15.05 5.15 -21.18
C THR A 235 15.95 5.44 -19.97
N ILE A 236 15.60 4.85 -18.83
CA ILE A 236 16.53 4.74 -17.70
C ILE A 236 17.43 3.55 -18.03
N ASP A 237 18.65 3.88 -18.41
CA ASP A 237 19.78 2.95 -18.52
C ASP A 237 20.14 2.50 -17.09
N VAL A 238 19.94 1.22 -16.78
CA VAL A 238 20.47 0.59 -15.56
C VAL A 238 21.45 -0.48 -15.98
N HIS A 239 22.70 -0.07 -16.12
CA HIS A 239 23.82 -0.94 -15.81
C HIS A 239 23.74 -1.23 -14.30
N ASP A 240 23.43 -2.47 -13.91
CA ASP A 240 24.29 -3.16 -12.96
C ASP A 240 24.03 -4.66 -12.84
N ASN A 241 25.16 -5.32 -12.76
CA ASN A 241 25.46 -6.72 -12.61
C ASN A 241 25.26 -7.16 -11.15
N ASP A 242 24.38 -8.13 -10.85
CA ASP A 242 24.69 -9.17 -9.86
C ASP A 242 23.69 -10.34 -9.86
N SER A 243 24.22 -11.50 -9.52
CA SER A 243 23.57 -12.80 -9.40
C SER A 243 22.71 -12.90 -8.15
N GLY A 244 21.55 -13.56 -8.23
CA GLY A 244 20.81 -13.93 -7.02
C GLY A 244 19.41 -14.44 -7.29
N ALA A 245 19.21 -15.74 -7.05
CA ALA A 245 17.94 -16.43 -7.10
C ALA A 245 16.82 -15.72 -6.32
N ASN A 246 15.57 -15.84 -6.79
CA ASN A 246 14.43 -16.37 -6.01
C ASN A 246 13.17 -16.48 -6.90
N SER A 247 12.76 -17.72 -7.15
CA SER A 247 11.48 -18.08 -7.76
C SER A 247 10.35 -17.87 -6.75
N PHE A 248 9.39 -17.01 -7.07
CA PHE A 248 8.17 -16.82 -6.30
C PHE A 248 7.16 -17.91 -6.67
N ILE A 249 6.97 -18.88 -5.78
CA ILE A 249 5.92 -19.91 -5.84
C ILE A 249 4.79 -19.45 -4.92
N PHE A 250 3.58 -19.30 -5.48
CA PHE A 250 2.37 -19.04 -4.70
C PHE A 250 1.76 -20.37 -4.20
N PRO A 251 1.33 -20.48 -2.93
CA PRO A 251 0.53 -21.61 -2.47
C PRO A 251 -0.92 -21.49 -2.96
N ASP A 252 -1.31 -22.36 -3.88
CA ASP A 252 -2.72 -22.65 -4.17
C ASP A 252 -3.29 -23.51 -3.03
N ASP A 253 -3.89 -22.90 -2.02
CA ASP A 253 -4.89 -23.61 -1.22
C ASP A 253 -5.86 -22.67 -0.48
N TYR A 254 -6.94 -22.30 -1.16
CA TYR A 254 -8.21 -21.94 -0.51
C TYR A 254 -9.37 -22.47 -1.36
N LYS A 255 -9.59 -23.78 -1.29
CA LYS A 255 -10.93 -24.36 -1.49
C LYS A 255 -11.35 -25.09 -0.23
N ASN A 256 -12.57 -24.77 0.18
CA ASN A 256 -13.33 -25.29 1.31
C ASN A 256 -12.96 -24.66 2.66
N HIS A 257 -13.77 -23.71 3.12
CA HIS A 257 -14.74 -24.00 4.19
C HIS A 257 -15.78 -22.87 4.32
N ASN A 258 -17.05 -23.31 4.31
CA ASN A 258 -18.29 -22.67 4.74
C ASN A 258 -19.09 -21.85 3.70
#